data_AF-A0A820KNR2-F1
#
_entry.id   AF-A0A820KNR2-F1
#
_cell.length_a   1.000
_cell.length_b   1.000
_cell.length_c   1.000
_cell.angle_alpha   90.00
_cell.angle_beta   90.00
_cell.angle_gamma   90.00
#
_symmetry.space_group_name_H-M   'P 1'
#
loop_
_entity.id
_entity.type
_entity.pdbx_description
1 polymer ?
#
loop_
_entity_poly.entity_id
_entity_poly.type
_entity_poly.pdbx_seq_one_letter_code
_entity_poly.pdbx_strand_id
1 'polypeptide(L)'
;KRKEPIHGRLVQYLLKDLLIDGGQWDMLVNLINKYGVVPKSAFPESSSSEAALFMNKFLRTKLRAYAQEIFELTKQENIKDSDIMNREAEMMREIHRIVTICLGSPPEQITFEYHDTAKQYQKIGPITPLEFYRQIVKPIYNIDNKVCLVHDPRVSNSYGRLYTVEYLG
;
A
#
# COMPACT_ATOMS: atom_id res chain seq x y z
N LYS A 1 10.81 -21.78 6.60
CA LYS A 1 10.77 -21.35 5.17
C LYS A 1 10.00 -22.39 4.35
N ARG A 2 9.04 -21.98 3.51
CA ARG A 2 8.13 -22.90 2.77
C ARG A 2 8.79 -23.69 1.61
N LYS A 3 10.07 -23.39 1.29
CA LYS A 3 10.89 -24.09 0.28
C LYS A 3 10.20 -24.22 -1.10
N GLU A 4 9.43 -23.21 -1.49
CA GLU A 4 8.82 -23.14 -2.81
C GLU A 4 9.91 -23.03 -3.89
N PRO A 5 9.81 -23.80 -4.99
CA PRO A 5 10.78 -23.73 -6.07
C PRO A 5 10.67 -22.39 -6.82
N ILE A 6 11.80 -21.82 -7.24
CA ILE A 6 11.83 -20.52 -7.92
C ILE A 6 10.99 -20.50 -9.22
N HIS A 7 10.95 -21.63 -9.93
CA HIS A 7 10.12 -21.83 -11.12
C HIS A 7 8.74 -22.44 -10.82
N GLY A 8 8.38 -22.54 -9.53
CA GLY A 8 7.06 -23.02 -9.09
C GLY A 8 5.95 -22.03 -9.41
N ARG A 9 4.72 -22.55 -9.54
CA ARG A 9 3.53 -21.75 -9.88
C ARG A 9 3.35 -20.54 -8.96
N LEU A 10 3.52 -20.73 -7.65
CA LEU A 10 3.32 -19.66 -6.66
C LEU A 10 4.36 -18.54 -6.82
N VAL A 11 5.66 -18.88 -6.84
CA VAL A 11 6.73 -17.89 -6.97
C VAL A 11 6.63 -17.15 -8.30
N GLN A 12 6.34 -17.86 -9.39
CA GLN A 12 6.14 -17.24 -10.70
C GLN A 12 4.90 -16.34 -10.74
N TYR A 13 3.81 -16.71 -10.05
CA TYR A 13 2.64 -15.85 -9.90
C TYR A 13 2.99 -14.54 -9.17
N LEU A 14 3.72 -14.61 -8.05
CA LEU A 14 4.16 -13.43 -7.30
C LEU A 14 5.08 -12.53 -8.14
N LEU A 15 6.03 -13.12 -8.89
CA LEU A 15 6.99 -12.37 -9.71
C LEU A 15 6.39 -11.79 -11.01
N LYS A 16 5.24 -12.33 -11.47
CA LYS A 16 4.57 -11.87 -12.68
C LYS A 16 4.10 -10.44 -12.52
N ASP A 17 3.29 -10.18 -11.48
CA ASP A 17 2.68 -8.88 -11.22
C ASP A 17 2.91 -8.47 -9.75
N LEU A 18 4.19 -8.22 -9.41
CA LEU A 18 4.67 -7.84 -8.07
C LEU A 18 4.05 -6.56 -7.50
N LEU A 19 3.56 -5.71 -8.38
CA LEU A 19 3.03 -4.40 -8.04
C LEU A 19 1.98 -4.06 -9.09
N ILE A 20 0.79 -3.75 -8.63
CA ILE A 20 -0.32 -3.22 -9.43
C ILE A 20 -0.96 -2.08 -8.64
N ASP A 21 -1.55 -1.13 -9.34
CA ASP A 21 -2.22 0.01 -8.68
C ASP A 21 -3.55 -0.40 -8.03
N GLY A 22 -4.13 -1.50 -8.51
CA GLY A 22 -5.36 -2.07 -7.96
C GLY A 22 -5.14 -2.71 -6.58
N GLY A 23 -6.20 -2.70 -5.76
CA GLY A 23 -6.21 -3.32 -4.44
C GLY A 23 -7.61 -3.83 -4.06
N GLN A 24 -7.77 -4.20 -2.80
CA GLN A 24 -9.04 -4.63 -2.21
C GLN A 24 -9.47 -3.72 -1.07
N TRP A 25 -10.72 -3.84 -0.65
CA TRP A 25 -11.30 -3.03 0.45
C TRP A 25 -10.46 -3.08 1.72
N ASP A 26 -10.03 -4.27 2.15
CA ASP A 26 -9.25 -4.42 3.38
C ASP A 26 -7.84 -3.79 3.27
N MET A 27 -7.27 -3.75 2.07
CA MET A 27 -6.00 -3.05 1.82
C MET A 27 -6.16 -1.53 2.00
N LEU A 28 -7.28 -0.97 1.53
CA LEU A 28 -7.63 0.44 1.76
C LEU A 28 -7.84 0.72 3.25
N VAL A 29 -8.55 -0.16 3.97
CA VAL A 29 -8.74 -0.08 5.43
C VAL A 29 -7.39 -0.05 6.15
N ASN A 30 -6.45 -0.92 5.77
CA ASN A 30 -5.10 -0.96 6.35
C ASN A 30 -4.37 0.37 6.17
N LEU A 31 -4.43 0.97 4.97
CA LEU A 31 -3.79 2.25 4.69
C LEU A 31 -4.43 3.39 5.47
N ILE A 32 -5.76 3.50 5.48
CA ILE A 32 -6.47 4.59 6.17
C ILE A 32 -6.30 4.49 7.69
N ASN A 33 -6.37 3.30 8.27
CA ASN A 33 -6.19 3.14 9.72
C ASN A 33 -4.76 3.45 10.19
N LYS A 34 -3.76 3.21 9.33
CA LYS A 34 -2.36 3.47 9.64
C LYS A 34 -1.94 4.91 9.34
N TYR A 35 -2.33 5.45 8.19
CA TYR A 35 -1.83 6.72 7.66
C TYR A 35 -2.89 7.82 7.61
N GLY A 36 -4.18 7.50 7.74
CA GLY A 36 -5.26 8.47 7.64
C GLY A 36 -5.53 8.92 6.21
N VAL A 37 -6.08 10.13 6.08
CA VAL A 37 -6.39 10.77 4.79
C VAL A 37 -6.08 12.26 4.86
N VAL A 38 -5.89 12.89 3.70
CA VAL A 38 -5.68 14.34 3.59
C VAL A 38 -6.59 14.92 2.51
N PRO A 39 -6.96 16.21 2.61
CA PRO A 39 -7.56 16.93 1.49
C PRO A 39 -6.61 16.96 0.28
N LYS A 40 -7.17 16.88 -0.93
CA LYS A 40 -6.38 16.89 -2.18
C LYS A 40 -5.48 18.11 -2.33
N SER A 41 -5.89 19.27 -1.78
CA SER A 41 -5.06 20.48 -1.81
C SER A 41 -3.79 20.39 -0.96
N ALA A 42 -3.77 19.52 0.06
CA ALA A 42 -2.62 19.33 0.94
C ALA A 42 -1.59 18.35 0.37
N PHE A 43 -2.00 17.47 -0.54
CA PHE A 43 -1.11 16.56 -1.27
C PHE A 43 -1.69 16.33 -2.69
N PRO A 44 -1.32 17.18 -3.67
CA PRO A 44 -1.89 17.16 -5.00
C PRO A 44 -1.38 15.99 -5.84
N GLU A 45 -2.00 15.77 -7.00
CA GLU A 45 -1.53 14.79 -7.98
C GLU A 45 -0.14 15.15 -8.52
N SER A 46 0.58 14.11 -8.92
CA SER A 46 1.84 14.19 -9.66
C SER A 46 1.64 13.55 -11.04
N SER A 47 2.57 13.78 -11.97
CA SER A 47 2.51 13.10 -13.26
C SER A 47 2.53 11.57 -13.12
N SER A 48 3.19 11.03 -12.10
CA SER A 48 3.26 9.58 -11.88
C SER A 48 2.02 9.02 -11.19
N SER A 49 1.24 9.83 -10.46
CA SER A 49 -0.04 9.37 -9.89
C SER A 49 -1.13 9.32 -10.97
N GLU A 50 -1.07 10.19 -11.97
CA GLU A 50 -1.98 10.15 -13.13
C GLU A 50 -1.53 9.14 -14.20
N ALA A 51 -0.23 8.85 -14.30
CA ALA A 51 0.34 7.91 -15.28
C ALA A 51 1.46 7.04 -14.68
N ALA A 52 1.08 6.02 -13.90
CA ALA A 52 2.00 5.20 -13.11
C ALA A 52 2.86 4.19 -13.91
N LEU A 53 2.65 4.04 -15.22
CA LEU A 53 3.27 3.00 -16.04
C LEU A 53 4.80 2.94 -15.90
N PHE A 54 5.47 4.10 -15.99
CA PHE A 54 6.93 4.19 -15.94
C PHE A 54 7.46 3.93 -14.53
N MET A 55 6.89 4.56 -13.51
CA MET A 55 7.23 4.31 -12.10
C MET A 55 7.13 2.81 -11.79
N ASN A 56 6.00 2.20 -12.16
CA ASN A 56 5.74 0.78 -11.91
C ASN A 56 6.68 -0.14 -12.68
N LYS A 57 7.17 0.25 -13.87
CA LYS A 57 8.20 -0.50 -14.61
C LYS A 57 9.53 -0.53 -13.85
N PHE A 58 9.98 0.60 -13.31
CA PHE A 58 11.20 0.66 -12.51
C PHE A 58 11.06 -0.13 -11.21
N LEU A 59 9.95 0.06 -10.49
CA LEU A 59 9.68 -0.65 -9.24
C LEU A 59 9.65 -2.17 -9.46
N ARG A 60 8.92 -2.66 -10.47
CA ARG A 60 8.90 -4.10 -10.81
C ARG A 60 10.27 -4.66 -11.13
N THR A 61 11.13 -3.88 -11.79
CA THR A 61 12.50 -4.32 -12.12
C THR A 61 13.34 -4.48 -10.85
N LYS A 62 13.27 -3.49 -9.94
CA LYS A 62 13.95 -3.55 -8.65
C LYS A 62 13.44 -4.67 -7.75
N LEU A 63 12.12 -4.82 -7.63
CA LEU A 63 11.49 -5.87 -6.82
C LEU A 63 11.86 -7.28 -7.29
N ARG A 64 11.99 -7.53 -8.60
CA ARG A 64 12.46 -8.83 -9.12
C ARG A 64 13.92 -9.09 -8.74
N ALA A 65 14.78 -8.09 -8.88
CA ALA A 65 16.19 -8.20 -8.47
C ALA A 65 16.30 -8.49 -6.97
N TYR A 66 15.52 -7.79 -6.14
CA TYR A 66 15.49 -8.02 -4.69
C TYR A 66 14.94 -9.39 -4.32
N ALA A 67 13.89 -9.87 -5.00
CA ALA A 67 13.37 -11.21 -4.76
C ALA A 67 14.42 -12.29 -5.06
N GLN A 68 15.21 -12.14 -6.13
CA GLN A 68 16.33 -13.04 -6.42
C GLN A 68 17.40 -12.95 -5.33
N GLU A 69 17.79 -11.74 -4.93
CA GLU A 69 18.81 -11.51 -3.91
C GLU A 69 18.41 -12.13 -2.57
N ILE A 70 17.18 -11.90 -2.10
CA ILE A 70 16.65 -12.51 -0.88
C ILE A 70 16.64 -14.05 -1.01
N PHE A 71 16.24 -14.57 -2.17
CA PHE A 71 16.26 -16.01 -2.42
C PHE A 71 17.68 -16.59 -2.31
N GLU A 72 18.68 -15.93 -2.86
CA GLU A 72 20.09 -16.33 -2.75
C GLU A 72 20.61 -16.25 -1.31
N LEU A 73 20.31 -15.16 -0.59
CA LEU A 73 20.63 -15.02 0.82
C LEU A 73 20.05 -16.19 1.63
N THR A 74 18.80 -16.57 1.36
CA THR A 74 18.13 -17.63 2.12
C THR A 74 18.73 -19.02 1.94
N LYS A 75 19.58 -19.24 0.92
CA LYS A 75 20.29 -20.50 0.65
C LYS A 75 21.63 -20.61 1.37
N GLN A 76 22.18 -19.51 1.87
CA GLN A 76 23.46 -19.51 2.56
C GLN A 76 23.33 -20.21 3.93
N GLU A 77 24.29 -21.06 4.28
CA GLU A 77 24.20 -21.91 5.48
C GLU A 77 24.26 -21.10 6.79
N ASN A 78 24.94 -19.94 6.79
CA ASN A 78 25.18 -19.13 7.99
C ASN A 78 24.41 -17.80 8.01
N ILE A 79 23.41 -17.62 7.14
CA ILE A 79 22.62 -16.39 7.12
C ILE A 79 21.74 -16.30 8.36
N LYS A 80 21.75 -15.17 9.05
CA LYS A 80 20.80 -14.91 10.13
C LYS A 80 19.60 -14.15 9.58
N ASP A 81 18.45 -14.35 10.18
CA ASP A 81 17.25 -13.60 9.81
C ASP A 81 17.47 -12.07 9.98
N SER A 82 18.31 -11.64 10.92
CA SER A 82 18.72 -10.25 11.07
C SER A 82 19.44 -9.68 9.86
N ASP A 83 20.24 -10.48 9.16
CA ASP A 83 20.99 -10.05 7.99
C ASP A 83 20.04 -9.81 6.82
N ILE A 84 19.03 -10.68 6.68
CA ILE A 84 17.95 -10.53 5.69
C ILE A 84 17.13 -9.28 6.00
N MET A 85 16.73 -9.08 7.25
CA MET A 85 15.95 -7.88 7.66
C MET A 85 16.72 -6.58 7.42
N ASN A 86 18.02 -6.55 7.71
CA ASN A 86 18.86 -5.39 7.43
C ASN A 86 18.92 -5.09 5.93
N ARG A 87 19.02 -6.14 5.12
CA ARG A 87 19.03 -6.00 3.66
C ARG A 87 17.68 -5.56 3.10
N GLU A 88 16.58 -6.08 3.63
CA GLU A 88 15.21 -5.63 3.30
C GLU A 88 15.02 -4.15 3.64
N ALA A 89 15.56 -3.68 4.77
CA ALA A 89 15.51 -2.26 5.13
C ALA A 89 16.26 -1.37 4.13
N GLU A 90 17.41 -1.82 3.62
CA GLU A 90 18.13 -1.14 2.53
C GLU A 90 17.33 -1.08 1.23
N MET A 91 16.75 -2.21 0.82
CA MET A 91 15.89 -2.30 -0.35
C MET A 91 14.69 -1.36 -0.22
N MET A 92 14.06 -1.30 0.95
CA MET A 92 12.94 -0.40 1.22
C MET A 92 13.35 1.08 1.17
N ARG A 93 14.58 1.45 1.56
CA ARG A 93 15.08 2.82 1.38
C ARG A 93 15.16 3.20 -0.10
N GLU A 94 15.62 2.28 -0.96
CA GLU A 94 15.65 2.51 -2.41
C GLU A 94 14.24 2.63 -3.00
N ILE A 95 13.31 1.74 -2.61
CA ILE A 95 11.90 1.80 -3.05
C ILE A 95 11.27 3.12 -2.61
N HIS A 96 11.42 3.50 -1.34
CA HIS A 96 10.92 4.77 -0.82
C HIS A 96 11.47 5.94 -1.63
N ARG A 97 12.77 5.98 -1.90
CA ARG A 97 13.38 7.03 -2.72
C ARG A 97 12.76 7.13 -4.11
N ILE A 98 12.53 6.00 -4.80
CA ILE A 98 11.88 6.00 -6.12
C ILE A 98 10.47 6.59 -6.03
N VAL A 99 9.67 6.10 -5.08
CA VAL A 99 8.28 6.53 -4.89
C VAL A 99 8.21 8.02 -4.55
N THR A 100 9.04 8.50 -3.63
CA THR A 100 9.07 9.92 -3.23
C THR A 100 9.53 10.84 -4.36
N ILE A 101 10.47 10.40 -5.21
CA ILE A 101 10.86 11.16 -6.41
C ILE A 101 9.68 11.29 -7.38
N CYS A 102 8.88 10.23 -7.53
CA CYS A 102 7.78 10.18 -8.48
C CYS A 102 6.51 10.88 -7.97
N LEU A 103 6.18 10.75 -6.68
CA LEU A 103 4.91 11.16 -6.08
C LEU A 103 5.02 12.33 -5.11
N GLY A 104 6.25 12.68 -4.69
CA GLY A 104 6.49 13.63 -3.60
C GLY A 104 6.51 12.96 -2.23
N SER A 105 6.87 13.73 -1.20
CA SER A 105 6.88 13.29 0.20
C SER A 105 5.51 13.54 0.84
N PRO A 106 4.85 12.52 1.40
CA PRO A 106 3.61 12.73 2.14
C PRO A 106 3.81 13.71 3.31
N PRO A 107 2.86 14.62 3.57
CA PRO A 107 2.99 15.60 4.63
C PRO A 107 2.84 14.96 6.01
N GLU A 108 3.72 15.28 6.95
CA GLU A 108 3.59 14.87 8.36
C GLU A 108 2.45 15.62 9.06
N GLN A 109 2.27 16.90 8.71
CA GLN A 109 1.19 17.76 9.16
C GLN A 109 0.62 18.55 7.99
N ILE A 110 -0.69 18.80 8.05
CA ILE A 110 -1.40 19.60 7.07
C ILE A 110 -2.12 20.75 7.77
N THR A 111 -2.32 21.83 7.02
CA THR A 111 -3.25 22.91 7.37
C THR A 111 -4.22 23.04 6.21
N PHE A 112 -5.49 22.72 6.46
CA PHE A 112 -6.55 22.77 5.46
C PHE A 112 -7.36 24.04 5.64
N GLU A 113 -7.30 24.91 4.64
CA GLU A 113 -8.00 26.19 4.62
C GLU A 113 -9.03 26.17 3.48
N TYR A 114 -10.26 26.57 3.77
CA TYR A 114 -11.36 26.58 2.81
C TYR A 114 -12.39 27.66 3.14
N HIS A 115 -13.25 27.99 2.19
CA HIS A 115 -14.45 28.77 2.47
C HIS A 115 -15.66 27.83 2.47
N ASP A 116 -16.52 27.96 3.47
CA ASP A 116 -17.76 27.20 3.52
C ASP A 116 -18.82 27.74 2.55
N THR A 117 -20.00 27.11 2.54
CA THR A 117 -21.12 27.49 1.67
C THR A 117 -21.68 28.89 2.01
N ALA A 118 -21.39 29.44 3.20
CA ALA A 118 -21.72 30.80 3.61
C ALA A 118 -20.59 31.80 3.32
N LYS A 119 -19.58 31.39 2.52
CA LYS A 119 -18.38 32.16 2.18
C LYS A 119 -17.56 32.58 3.39
N GLN A 120 -17.70 31.90 4.53
CA GLN A 120 -16.87 32.16 5.71
C GLN A 120 -15.58 31.37 5.61
N TYR A 121 -14.47 32.00 5.96
CA TYR A 121 -13.17 31.36 6.01
C TYR A 121 -13.12 30.35 7.16
N GLN A 122 -12.63 29.16 6.85
CA GLN A 122 -12.46 28.04 7.77
C GLN A 122 -11.03 27.52 7.69
N LYS A 123 -10.54 27.00 8.81
CA LYS A 123 -9.19 26.46 8.94
C LYS A 123 -9.17 25.25 9.87
N ILE A 124 -8.51 24.18 9.42
CA ILE A 124 -8.26 22.97 10.21
C ILE A 124 -6.76 22.70 10.19
N GLY A 125 -6.11 22.79 11.35
CA GLY A 125 -4.71 22.42 11.52
C GLY A 125 -3.88 23.45 12.30
N PRO A 126 -2.60 23.17 12.55
CA PRO A 126 -1.84 22.01 12.06
C PRO A 126 -2.35 20.68 12.64
N ILE A 127 -2.49 19.65 11.82
CA ILE A 127 -3.00 18.33 12.20
C ILE A 127 -2.32 17.24 11.36
N THR A 128 -2.09 16.06 11.92
CA THR A 128 -1.57 14.92 11.13
C THR A 128 -2.66 14.31 10.24
N PRO A 129 -2.31 13.66 9.11
CA PRO A 129 -3.28 12.92 8.28
C PRO A 129 -4.13 11.90 9.06
N LEU A 130 -3.51 11.23 10.03
CA LEU A 130 -4.18 10.25 10.88
C LEU A 130 -5.19 10.90 11.84
N GLU A 131 -4.84 12.01 12.46
CA GLU A 131 -5.75 12.78 13.29
C GLU A 131 -6.88 13.40 12.47
N PHE A 132 -6.59 13.90 11.26
CA PHE A 132 -7.60 14.40 10.34
C PHE A 132 -8.65 13.33 10.03
N TYR A 133 -8.23 12.10 9.71
CA TYR A 133 -9.16 10.97 9.58
C TYR A 133 -9.95 10.73 10.88
N ARG A 134 -9.27 10.59 12.03
CA ARG A 134 -9.91 10.20 13.30
C ARG A 134 -10.91 11.24 13.82
N GLN A 135 -10.61 12.52 13.68
CA GLN A 135 -11.40 13.61 14.26
C GLN A 135 -12.47 14.15 13.29
N ILE A 136 -12.17 14.19 11.99
CA ILE A 136 -13.03 14.83 11.00
C ILE A 136 -13.85 13.81 10.21
N VAL A 137 -13.20 12.73 9.73
CA VAL A 137 -13.83 11.78 8.80
C VAL A 137 -14.52 10.62 9.53
N LYS A 138 -13.80 9.93 10.42
CA LYS A 138 -14.25 8.70 11.10
C LYS A 138 -15.58 8.84 11.85
N PRO A 139 -15.91 9.97 12.53
CA PRO A 139 -17.20 10.14 13.19
C PRO A 139 -18.39 10.12 12.21
N ILE A 140 -18.17 10.51 10.96
CA ILE A 140 -19.20 10.57 9.91
C ILE A 140 -19.14 9.31 9.03
N TYR A 141 -17.93 8.83 8.75
CA TYR A 141 -17.65 7.68 7.92
C TYR A 141 -16.54 6.81 8.53
N ASN A 142 -16.95 5.89 9.42
CA ASN A 142 -16.03 4.90 9.98
C ASN A 142 -15.82 3.74 9.01
N ILE A 143 -14.60 3.59 8.50
CA ILE A 143 -14.25 2.52 7.54
C ILE A 143 -14.29 1.12 8.18
N ASP A 144 -14.07 1.04 9.50
CA ASP A 144 -14.06 -0.23 10.25
C ASP A 144 -15.45 -0.86 10.36
N ASN A 145 -16.50 -0.06 10.18
CA ASN A 145 -17.89 -0.51 10.27
C ASN A 145 -18.45 -0.92 8.91
N LYS A 146 -17.60 -1.08 7.89
CA LYS A 146 -18.01 -1.49 6.54
C LYS A 146 -17.70 -2.95 6.32
N VAL A 147 -18.53 -3.62 5.52
CA VAL A 147 -18.38 -5.03 5.18
C VAL A 147 -18.20 -5.19 3.68
N CYS A 148 -17.24 -6.02 3.28
CA CYS A 148 -17.02 -6.40 1.90
C CYS A 148 -17.87 -7.64 1.58
N LEU A 149 -18.83 -7.51 0.66
CA LEU A 149 -19.65 -8.61 0.17
C LEU A 149 -19.27 -8.90 -1.29
N VAL A 150 -19.11 -10.18 -1.60
CA VAL A 150 -18.78 -10.65 -2.94
C VAL A 150 -19.83 -11.63 -3.42
N HIS A 151 -20.07 -11.65 -4.73
CA HIS A 151 -20.88 -12.66 -5.39
C HIS A 151 -19.97 -13.54 -6.23
N ASP A 152 -19.80 -14.78 -5.79
CA ASP A 152 -18.97 -15.77 -6.47
C ASP A 152 -19.81 -17.01 -6.79
N PRO A 153 -20.28 -17.17 -8.05
CA PRO A 153 -21.19 -18.23 -8.41
C PRO A 153 -20.48 -19.58 -8.66
N ARG A 154 -19.17 -19.68 -8.43
CA ARG A 154 -18.43 -20.95 -8.59
C ARG A 154 -18.97 -21.98 -7.62
N VAL A 155 -19.21 -23.20 -8.13
CA VAL A 155 -19.78 -24.32 -7.35
C VAL A 155 -18.96 -24.66 -6.10
N SER A 156 -17.63 -24.46 -6.13
CA SER A 156 -16.75 -24.68 -4.98
C SER A 156 -16.97 -23.69 -3.84
N ASN A 157 -17.64 -22.56 -4.08
CA ASN A 157 -17.74 -21.44 -3.16
C ASN A 157 -19.20 -21.25 -2.75
N SER A 158 -19.57 -21.84 -1.61
CA SER A 158 -20.91 -21.72 -1.05
C SER A 158 -21.16 -20.32 -0.48
N TYR A 159 -22.39 -19.80 -0.67
CA TYR A 159 -22.83 -18.55 -0.03
C TYR A 159 -22.79 -18.64 1.51
N GLY A 160 -22.71 -17.47 2.16
CA GLY A 160 -22.69 -17.37 3.62
C GLY A 160 -21.37 -17.83 4.27
N ARG A 161 -20.31 -17.98 3.47
CA ARG A 161 -18.96 -18.34 3.93
C ARG A 161 -18.00 -17.17 3.78
N LEU A 162 -16.99 -17.13 4.64
CA LEU A 162 -15.89 -16.19 4.56
C LEU A 162 -14.75 -16.81 3.74
N TYR A 163 -14.18 -16.01 2.84
CA TYR A 163 -13.06 -16.40 2.00
C TYR A 163 -11.92 -15.40 2.14
N THR A 164 -10.69 -15.88 1.96
CA THR A 164 -9.50 -15.05 1.82
C THR A 164 -8.65 -15.61 0.68
N VAL A 165 -7.81 -14.77 0.09
CA VAL A 165 -6.90 -15.15 -0.99
C VAL A 165 -5.48 -15.11 -0.44
N GLU A 166 -4.77 -16.22 -0.58
CA GLU A 166 -3.39 -16.32 -0.11
C GLU A 166 -2.51 -15.28 -0.82
N TYR A 167 -1.68 -14.56 -0.05
CA TYR A 167 -0.80 -13.48 -0.53
C TYR A 167 -1.49 -12.24 -1.12
N LEU A 168 -2.81 -12.08 -0.93
CA LEU A 168 -3.52 -10.84 -1.29
C LEU A 168 -3.58 -9.90 -0.08
N GLY A 169 -2.69 -8.92 -0.03
CA GLY A 169 -2.62 -7.93 1.05
C GLY A 169 -1.48 -6.94 0.91
#